data_AF-A0A955H405-F1
#
_entry.id   AF-A0A955H405-F1
#
_cell.length_a   1.000
_cell.length_b   1.000
_cell.length_c   1.000
_cell.angle_alpha   90.00
_cell.angle_beta   90.00
_cell.angle_gamma   90.00
#
_symmetry.space_group_name_H-M   'P 1'
#
loop_
_entity.id
_entity.type
_entity.pdbx_description
1 polymer ?
#
loop_
_entity_poly.entity_id
_entity_poly.type
_entity_poly.pdbx_seq_one_letter_code
_entity_poly.pdbx_strand_id
1 'polypeptide(L)'
;MFDSLISWLIEDWTGVLVQLFFAYTIILMIFDKQKPPVQASVLTGLALIVLGVGGSFLSSATAFVSVANGLLWLMVGYQRWNQGK
;
A
#
# COMPACT_ATOMS: atom_id res chain seq x y z
N MET A 1 3.33 4.47 -26.56
CA MET A 1 3.78 4.65 -25.16
C MET A 1 2.62 4.91 -24.21
N PHE A 2 1.60 5.67 -24.61
CA PHE A 2 0.36 5.81 -23.84
C PHE A 2 -0.51 4.55 -23.85
N ASP A 3 -0.50 3.77 -24.94
CA ASP A 3 -1.32 2.56 -25.06
C ASP A 3 -0.97 1.48 -24.01
N SER A 4 0.31 1.36 -23.65
CA SER A 4 0.76 0.42 -22.61
C SER A 4 0.45 0.93 -21.20
N LEU A 5 0.29 2.24 -20.99
CA LEU A 5 -0.09 2.83 -19.71
C LEU A 5 -1.61 2.77 -19.47
N ILE A 6 -2.40 2.76 -20.53
CA ILE A 6 -3.86 2.66 -20.42
C ILE A 6 -4.27 1.19 -20.31
N SER A 7 -3.55 0.26 -20.97
CA SER A 7 -3.92 -1.16 -20.95
C SER A 7 -3.90 -1.77 -19.54
N TRP A 8 -2.85 -1.54 -18.75
CA TRP A 8 -2.77 -2.10 -17.38
C TRP A 8 -3.80 -1.47 -16.43
N LEU A 9 -4.15 -0.20 -16.66
CA LEU A 9 -5.14 0.51 -15.84
C LEU A 9 -6.55 -0.04 -16.07
N ILE A 10 -6.85 -0.48 -17.30
CA ILE A 10 -8.13 -1.11 -17.66
C ILE A 10 -8.15 -2.58 -17.23
N GLU A 11 -7.03 -3.28 -17.40
CA GLU A 11 -6.88 -4.71 -17.08
C GLU A 11 -7.03 -4.99 -15.57
N ASP A 12 -6.56 -4.08 -14.71
CA ASP A 12 -6.59 -4.23 -13.26
C ASP A 12 -7.14 -2.98 -12.53
N TRP A 13 -8.26 -2.46 -13.02
CA TRP A 13 -8.84 -1.23 -12.48
C TRP A 13 -9.20 -1.33 -10.99
N THR A 14 -9.64 -2.51 -10.53
CA THR A 14 -9.95 -2.75 -9.11
C THR A 14 -8.69 -2.71 -8.26
N GLY A 15 -7.62 -3.39 -8.68
CA GLY A 15 -6.35 -3.35 -8.00
C GLY A 15 -5.77 -1.95 -7.94
N VAL A 16 -5.83 -1.20 -9.04
CA VAL A 16 -5.42 0.21 -9.09
C VAL A 16 -6.17 1.05 -8.06
N LEU A 17 -7.50 0.94 -7.97
CA LEU A 17 -8.30 1.68 -6.98
C LEU A 17 -7.93 1.32 -5.54
N VAL A 18 -7.71 0.04 -5.25
CA VAL A 18 -7.26 -0.42 -3.94
C VAL A 18 -5.90 0.20 -3.59
N GLN A 19 -4.97 0.20 -4.54
CA GLN A 19 -3.65 0.80 -4.32
C GLN A 19 -3.69 2.31 -4.14
N LEU A 20 -4.54 3.01 -4.89
CA LEU A 20 -4.77 4.44 -4.72
C LEU A 20 -5.35 4.76 -3.35
N PHE A 21 -6.31 3.96 -2.87
CA PHE A 21 -6.87 4.11 -1.53
C PHE A 21 -5.78 3.98 -0.46
N PHE A 22 -4.99 2.91 -0.50
CA PHE A 22 -3.92 2.70 0.48
C PHE A 22 -2.83 3.77 0.40
N ALA A 23 -2.40 4.15 -0.80
CA ALA A 23 -1.43 5.23 -0.97
C ALA A 23 -1.95 6.57 -0.39
N TYR A 24 -3.22 6.90 -0.64
CA TYR A 24 -3.84 8.10 -0.09
C TYR A 24 -3.87 8.07 1.45
N THR A 25 -4.28 6.95 2.05
CA THR A 25 -4.30 6.81 3.51
C THR A 25 -2.90 6.93 4.14
N ILE A 26 -1.87 6.36 3.51
CA ILE A 26 -0.48 6.47 3.95
C ILE A 26 -0.04 7.93 3.97
N ILE A 27 -0.33 8.69 2.91
CA ILE A 27 0.03 10.11 2.82
C ILE A 27 -0.55 10.88 4.01
N LEU A 28 -1.84 10.70 4.31
CA LEU A 28 -2.49 11.34 5.46
C LEU A 28 -1.81 10.96 6.77
N MET A 29 -1.50 9.68 6.96
CA MET A 29 -0.93 9.16 8.20
C MET A 29 0.55 9.52 8.40
N ILE A 30 1.33 9.70 7.33
CA ILE A 30 2.73 10.12 7.40
C ILE A 30 2.86 11.55 7.93
N PHE A 31 1.89 12.42 7.66
CA PHE A 31 1.90 13.80 8.17
C PHE A 31 1.12 13.96 9.49
N ASP A 32 0.31 12.97 9.87
CA ASP A 32 -0.38 13.01 11.16
C ASP A 32 0.59 12.86 12.34
N LYS A 33 0.33 13.64 13.40
CA LYS A 33 1.02 13.54 14.69
C LYS A 33 0.61 12.28 15.44
N GLN A 34 -0.66 11.85 15.31
CA GLN A 34 -1.15 10.61 15.91
C GLN A 34 -1.11 9.48 14.89
N LYS A 35 0.00 8.74 14.89
CA LYS A 35 0.13 7.58 14.02
C LYS A 35 -0.88 6.47 14.41
N PRO A 36 -1.33 5.64 13.45
CA PRO A 36 -2.18 4.51 13.75
C PRO A 36 -1.52 3.54 14.74
N PRO A 37 -2.29 2.74 15.49
CA PRO A 37 -1.76 1.69 16.36
C PRO A 37 -0.81 0.74 15.60
N VAL A 38 0.27 0.33 16.26
CA VAL A 38 1.30 -0.53 15.66
C VAL A 38 0.70 -1.80 15.05
N GLN A 39 -0.25 -2.42 15.74
CA GLN A 39 -0.93 -3.62 15.26
C GLN A 39 -1.67 -3.38 13.93
N ALA A 40 -2.42 -2.28 13.83
CA ALA A 40 -3.15 -1.96 12.60
C ALA A 40 -2.18 -1.71 11.43
N SER A 41 -1.11 -0.96 11.68
CA SER A 41 -0.12 -0.64 10.66
C SER A 41 0.65 -1.88 10.18
N VAL A 42 1.08 -2.74 11.10
CA VAL A 42 1.81 -3.97 10.77
C VAL A 42 0.93 -4.95 10.01
N LEU A 43 -0.31 -5.18 10.46
CA LEU A 43 -1.24 -6.08 9.78
C LEU A 43 -1.59 -5.59 8.37
N THR A 44 -1.83 -4.28 8.21
CA THR A 44 -2.10 -3.67 6.89
C THR A 44 -0.89 -3.80 5.97
N GLY A 45 0.31 -3.54 6.48
CA GLY A 45 1.55 -3.66 5.72
C GLY A 45 1.79 -5.09 5.22
N LEU A 46 1.65 -6.09 6.10
CA LEU A 46 1.78 -7.50 5.73
C LEU A 46 0.71 -7.94 4.73
N ALA A 47 -0.54 -7.53 4.92
CA ALA A 47 -1.63 -7.87 3.99
C ALA A 47 -1.33 -7.37 2.57
N LEU A 48 -0.85 -6.13 2.43
CA LEU A 48 -0.51 -5.55 1.13
C LEU A 48 0.68 -6.24 0.45
N ILE A 49 1.68 -6.65 1.22
CA ILE A 49 2.82 -7.45 0.70
C ILE A 49 2.32 -8.81 0.21
N VAL A 50 1.50 -9.50 1.01
CA VAL A 50 0.93 -10.80 0.63
C VAL A 50 0.05 -10.69 -0.60
N LEU A 51 -0.77 -9.65 -0.74
CA LEU A 51 -1.57 -9.42 -1.93
C LEU A 51 -0.70 -9.19 -3.18
N GLY A 52 0.38 -8.42 -3.04
CA GLY A 52 1.32 -8.14 -4.13
C GLY A 52 2.10 -9.37 -4.57
N VAL A 53 2.71 -10.10 -3.63
CA VAL A 53 3.55 -11.27 -3.93
C VAL A 53 2.71 -12.52 -4.25
N GLY A 54 1.52 -12.63 -3.65
CA GLY A 54 0.63 -13.78 -3.79
C GLY A 54 -0.15 -13.83 -5.10
N GLY A 55 0.10 -12.91 -6.05
CA GLY A 55 -0.53 -12.92 -7.37
C GLY A 55 -2.01 -12.54 -7.37
N SER A 56 -2.46 -11.73 -6.39
CA SER A 56 -3.85 -11.28 -6.31
C SER A 56 -4.22 -10.19 -7.34
N PHE A 57 -3.23 -9.66 -8.06
CA PHE A 57 -3.39 -8.60 -9.05
C PHE A 57 -3.04 -9.11 -10.45
N LEU A 58 -3.82 -8.67 -11.43
CA LEU A 58 -3.61 -9.03 -12.84
C LEU A 58 -2.42 -8.28 -13.43
N SER A 59 -2.20 -7.04 -12.99
CA SER A 59 -1.07 -6.22 -13.43
C SER A 59 0.13 -6.36 -12.49
N SER A 60 1.31 -6.64 -13.07
CA SER A 60 2.58 -6.67 -12.33
C SER A 60 2.94 -5.30 -11.72
N ALA A 61 2.48 -4.20 -12.34
CA ALA A 61 2.66 -2.86 -11.79
C ALA A 61 1.83 -2.68 -10.52
N THR A 62 0.56 -3.09 -10.52
CA THR A 62 -0.30 -3.04 -9.32
C THR A 62 0.26 -3.91 -8.20
N ALA A 63 0.72 -5.11 -8.53
CA ALA A 63 1.38 -6.00 -7.57
C ALA A 63 2.60 -5.34 -6.91
N PHE A 64 3.46 -4.71 -7.72
CA PHE A 64 4.63 -3.98 -7.21
C PHE A 64 4.23 -2.81 -6.30
N VAL A 65 3.24 -2.01 -6.71
CA VAL A 65 2.72 -0.90 -5.90
C VAL A 65 2.13 -1.40 -4.58
N SER A 66 1.47 -2.56 -4.57
CA SER A 66 0.99 -3.20 -3.35
C SER A 66 2.10 -3.50 -2.36
N VAL A 67 3.21 -4.09 -2.83
CA VAL A 67 4.36 -4.36 -1.97
C VAL A 67 4.96 -3.05 -1.45
N ALA A 68 5.10 -2.03 -2.29
CA ALA A 68 5.63 -0.72 -1.89
C ALA A 68 4.73 -0.05 -0.82
N ASN A 69 3.42 -0.03 -1.03
CA ASN A 69 2.45 0.46 -0.05
C ASN A 69 2.52 -0.35 1.25
N GLY A 70 2.67 -1.67 1.17
CA GLY A 70 2.83 -2.53 2.34
C GLY A 70 4.05 -2.18 3.18
N LEU A 71 5.21 -1.96 2.55
CA LEU A 71 6.43 -1.52 3.23
C LEU A 71 6.28 -0.14 3.89
N LEU A 72 5.59 0.79 3.24
CA LEU A 72 5.30 2.11 3.82
C LEU A 72 4.40 1.99 5.07
N TRP A 73 3.41 1.11 5.04
CA TRP A 73 2.58 0.82 6.21
C TRP A 73 3.35 0.21 7.38
N LEU A 74 4.31 -0.68 7.10
CA LEU A 74 5.23 -1.18 8.13
C LEU A 74 6.06 -0.03 8.73
N MET A 75 6.52 0.91 7.89
CA MET A 75 7.27 2.07 8.36
C MET A 75 6.42 3.00 9.23
N VAL A 76 5.14 3.20 8.92
CA VAL A 76 4.21 3.93 9.79
C VAL A 76 4.05 3.24 11.15
N GLY A 77 3.97 1.90 11.16
CA GLY A 77 3.97 1.11 12.40
C GLY A 77 5.24 1.28 13.22
N TYR A 78 6.40 1.27 12.55
CA TYR A 78 7.70 1.53 13.19
C TYR A 78 7.79 2.95 13.78
N GLN A 79 7.30 3.96 13.05
CA GLN A 79 7.22 5.33 13.57
C GLN A 79 6.34 5.40 14.83
N ARG A 80 5.17 4.75 14.84
CA ARG A 80 4.30 4.69 16.03
C ARG A 80 5.00 4.01 17.20
N TRP A 81 5.70 2.90 16.95
CA TRP A 81 6.43 2.17 17.99
C TRP A 81 7.51 3.06 18.64
N ASN A 82 8.23 3.85 17.85
CA ASN A 82 9.23 4.79 18.36
C ASN A 82 8.62 5.99 19.09
N GLN A 83 7.39 6.40 18.77
CA GLN A 83 6.67 7.45 19.49
C GLN A 83 6.01 6.97 20.80
N GLY A 84 5.79 5.66 20.93
CA GLY A 84 5.21 5.04 22.12
C GLY A 84 6.24 4.68 23.21
N LYS A 85 7.51 5.00 22.95
CA LYS A 85 8.61 5.00 23.93
C LYS A 85 8.92 6.43 24.32
#